data_AF-A0A6L7X831-F1
#
_entry.id   AF-A0A6L7X831-F1
#
_cell.length_a   1.000
_cell.length_b   1.000
_cell.length_c   1.000
_cell.angle_alpha   90.00
_cell.angle_beta   90.00
_cell.angle_gamma   90.00
#
_symmetry.space_group_name_H-M   'P 1'
#
loop_
_entity.id
_entity.type
_entity.pdbx_description
1 polymer ?
#
loop_
_entity_poly.entity_id
_entity_poly.type
_entity_poly.pdbx_seq_one_letter_code
_entity_poly.pdbx_strand_id
1 'polypeptide(L)'
;MPRKKQTKQDELPLSIPEPAVPSTPEGEAVLEALRSNLSLLGELAARYQVALQPERHDAMPTINCPQDVHRLLGPEMAALAQEQLRVLLLNTRNQVRSQRVVYMGNVNSSVVRPAEVLRHAIIDCATSIIIVHNHPSQDPTPSGADVSITKDIYEGAKLLGIDLLDHVVIGGDRWVSLKERKLFGD
;
A
#
# COMPACT_ATOMS: atom_id res chain seq x y z
N MET A 1 -37.30 55.84 -14.38
CA MET A 1 -38.22 54.67 -14.41
C MET A 1 -37.38 53.39 -14.43
N PRO A 2 -37.59 52.47 -13.46
CA PRO A 2 -36.85 51.23 -13.36
C PRO A 2 -37.51 50.14 -14.23
N ARG A 3 -36.73 49.37 -14.99
CA ARG A 3 -37.21 48.11 -15.58
C ARG A 3 -36.53 46.93 -14.89
N LYS A 4 -37.38 45.96 -14.55
CA LYS A 4 -37.20 44.86 -13.62
C LYS A 4 -36.22 43.79 -14.12
N LYS A 5 -35.64 43.09 -13.15
CA LYS A 5 -34.91 41.82 -13.21
C LYS A 5 -35.56 40.78 -14.13
N GLN A 6 -34.76 39.96 -14.81
CA GLN A 6 -34.94 38.51 -14.75
C GLN A 6 -33.65 37.75 -15.08
N THR A 7 -33.13 37.12 -14.03
CA THR A 7 -32.25 35.94 -14.03
C THR A 7 -32.91 34.77 -14.76
N LYS A 8 -32.15 34.07 -15.60
CA LYS A 8 -32.23 32.62 -15.70
C LYS A 8 -30.93 32.05 -16.27
N GLN A 9 -30.16 31.42 -15.38
CA GLN A 9 -29.21 30.38 -15.74
C GLN A 9 -30.03 29.21 -16.25
N ASP A 10 -29.97 28.93 -17.55
CA ASP A 10 -30.38 27.65 -18.09
C ASP A 10 -29.09 26.81 -18.25
N GLU A 11 -28.57 26.28 -17.15
CA GLU A 11 -27.74 25.09 -17.19
C GLU A 11 -28.67 23.92 -17.55
N LEU A 12 -28.64 23.45 -18.80
CA LEU A 12 -29.20 22.15 -19.11
C LEU A 12 -28.38 21.11 -18.33
N PRO A 13 -28.99 20.23 -17.52
CA PRO A 13 -28.26 19.10 -16.99
C PRO A 13 -27.85 18.23 -18.18
N LEU A 14 -26.56 18.00 -18.37
CA LEU A 14 -26.08 16.90 -19.19
C LEU A 14 -26.55 15.61 -18.51
N SER A 15 -27.75 15.15 -18.86
CA SER A 15 -28.19 13.80 -18.57
C SER A 15 -27.34 12.87 -19.45
N ILE A 16 -26.34 12.25 -18.84
CA ILE A 16 -25.63 11.13 -19.46
C ILE A 16 -26.69 10.02 -19.63
N PRO A 17 -27.00 9.57 -20.84
CA PRO A 17 -27.94 8.47 -21.02
C PRO A 17 -27.39 7.24 -20.30
N GLU A 18 -28.23 6.59 -19.48
CA GLU A 18 -27.87 5.29 -18.92
C GLU A 18 -27.53 4.33 -20.08
N PRO A 19 -26.44 3.55 -19.98
CA PRO A 19 -26.08 2.62 -21.03
C PRO A 19 -27.24 1.64 -21.21
N ALA A 20 -27.76 1.57 -22.44
CA ALA A 20 -28.84 0.63 -22.77
C ALA A 20 -28.34 -0.80 -22.52
N VAL A 21 -28.81 -1.41 -21.43
CA VAL A 21 -28.60 -2.83 -21.18
C VAL A 21 -29.35 -3.60 -22.28
N PRO A 22 -28.68 -4.44 -23.08
CA PRO A 22 -29.35 -5.13 -24.17
C PRO A 22 -30.41 -6.09 -23.61
N SER A 23 -31.69 -5.79 -23.88
CA SER A 23 -32.88 -6.53 -23.41
C SER A 23 -33.26 -7.70 -24.31
N THR A 24 -32.39 -8.06 -25.27
CA THR A 24 -32.58 -9.23 -26.12
C THR A 24 -32.09 -10.49 -25.40
N PRO A 25 -32.68 -11.68 -25.66
CA PRO A 25 -32.20 -12.94 -25.09
C PRO A 25 -30.71 -13.20 -25.35
N GLU A 26 -30.20 -12.75 -26.50
CA GLU A 26 -28.77 -12.78 -26.83
C GLU A 26 -27.94 -11.82 -25.96
N GLY A 27 -28.47 -10.63 -25.67
CA GLY A 27 -27.85 -9.65 -24.78
C GLY A 27 -27.75 -10.12 -23.33
N GLU A 28 -28.80 -10.77 -22.83
CA GLU A 28 -28.82 -11.38 -21.49
C GLU A 28 -27.78 -12.50 -21.37
N ALA A 29 -27.66 -13.36 -22.38
CA ALA A 29 -26.67 -14.42 -22.40
C ALA A 29 -25.22 -13.88 -22.38
N VAL A 30 -24.95 -12.79 -23.10
CA VAL A 30 -23.63 -12.13 -23.08
C VAL A 30 -23.33 -11.53 -21.71
N LEU A 31 -24.31 -10.88 -21.08
CA LEU A 31 -24.14 -10.32 -19.73
C LEU A 31 -23.90 -11.40 -18.68
N GLU A 32 -24.58 -12.54 -18.77
CA GLU A 32 -24.40 -13.65 -17.86
C GLU A 32 -23.01 -14.28 -18.01
N ALA A 33 -22.54 -14.46 -19.24
CA ALA A 33 -21.20 -14.93 -19.52
C ALA A 33 -20.13 -13.95 -18.97
N LEU A 34 -20.34 -12.64 -19.12
CA LEU A 34 -19.44 -11.62 -18.56
C LEU A 34 -19.40 -11.66 -17.03
N ARG A 35 -20.56 -11.76 -16.35
CA ARG A 35 -20.62 -11.87 -14.88
C ARG A 35 -19.90 -13.12 -14.38
N SER A 36 -20.18 -14.26 -15.00
CA SER A 36 -19.55 -15.54 -14.65
C SER A 36 -18.03 -15.48 -14.82
N ASN A 37 -17.55 -14.93 -15.94
CA ASN A 37 -16.12 -14.79 -16.20
C ASN A 37 -15.45 -13.82 -15.21
N LEU A 38 -16.09 -12.70 -14.89
CA LEU A 38 -15.59 -11.75 -13.89
C LEU A 38 -15.49 -12.36 -12.50
N SER A 39 -16.50 -13.14 -12.08
CA SER A 39 -16.48 -13.84 -10.80
C SER A 39 -15.36 -14.88 -10.74
N LEU A 40 -15.19 -15.67 -11.81
CA LEU A 40 -14.14 -16.68 -11.91
C LEU A 40 -12.75 -16.03 -11.86
N LEU A 41 -12.55 -14.93 -12.61
CA LEU A 41 -11.31 -14.17 -12.61
C LEU A 41 -11.02 -13.57 -11.23
N GLY A 42 -12.03 -13.04 -10.53
CA GLY A 42 -11.89 -12.55 -9.16
C GLY A 42 -11.46 -13.64 -8.19
N GLU A 43 -12.06 -14.83 -8.30
CA GLU A 43 -11.70 -15.96 -7.44
C GLU A 43 -10.31 -16.51 -7.75
N LEU A 44 -9.93 -16.61 -9.03
CA LEU A 44 -8.58 -17.00 -9.43
C LEU A 44 -7.54 -15.97 -8.95
N ALA A 45 -7.81 -14.67 -9.10
CA ALA A 45 -6.92 -13.62 -8.63
C ALA A 45 -6.72 -13.68 -7.12
N ALA A 46 -7.81 -13.89 -6.35
CA ALA A 46 -7.75 -14.05 -4.90
C ALA A 46 -6.98 -15.32 -4.48
N ARG A 47 -7.23 -16.46 -5.14
CA ARG A 47 -6.61 -17.75 -4.81
C ARG A 47 -5.12 -17.79 -5.13
N TYR A 48 -4.72 -17.23 -6.27
CA TYR A 48 -3.34 -17.28 -6.74
C TYR A 48 -2.52 -16.03 -6.39
N GLN A 49 -3.11 -15.09 -5.63
CA GLN A 49 -2.48 -13.79 -5.35
C GLN A 49 -1.93 -13.15 -6.62
N VAL A 50 -2.64 -13.31 -7.75
CA VAL A 50 -2.26 -12.63 -8.99
C VAL A 50 -2.49 -11.17 -8.71
N ALA A 51 -1.40 -10.45 -8.50
CA ALA A 51 -1.45 -9.03 -8.29
C ALA A 51 -1.99 -8.40 -9.57
N LEU A 52 -3.30 -8.12 -9.59
CA LEU A 52 -3.90 -7.16 -10.52
C LEU A 52 -3.40 -5.79 -10.10
N GLN A 53 -2.10 -5.54 -10.28
CA GLN A 53 -1.60 -4.19 -10.19
C GLN A 53 -2.12 -3.49 -11.45
N PRO A 54 -2.93 -2.43 -11.33
CA PRO A 54 -3.02 -1.52 -12.45
C PRO A 54 -1.58 -1.12 -12.75
N GLU A 55 -1.13 -1.36 -13.99
CA GLU A 55 0.10 -0.80 -14.54
C GLU A 55 -0.06 0.73 -14.48
N ARG A 56 0.17 1.32 -13.30
CA ARG A 56 0.25 2.75 -13.13
C ARG A 56 1.47 3.13 -13.94
N HIS A 57 1.23 3.73 -15.10
CA HIS A 57 2.26 4.35 -15.93
C HIS A 57 2.87 5.60 -15.25
N ASP A 58 2.57 5.84 -13.96
CA ASP A 58 3.31 6.76 -13.12
C ASP A 58 4.71 6.19 -12.86
N ALA A 59 5.73 7.03 -12.96
CA ALA A 59 7.10 6.62 -12.67
C ALA A 59 7.18 5.99 -11.27
N MET A 60 7.71 4.75 -11.18
CA MET A 60 7.90 4.08 -9.90
C MET A 60 8.70 4.99 -8.95
N PRO A 61 8.19 5.29 -7.75
CA PRO A 61 8.88 6.19 -6.84
C PRO A 61 10.19 5.57 -6.39
N THR A 62 11.27 6.34 -6.48
CA THR A 62 12.61 5.96 -6.02
C THR A 62 12.80 6.40 -4.59
N ILE A 63 13.34 5.51 -3.74
CA ILE A 63 13.66 5.80 -2.34
C ILE A 63 15.17 5.93 -2.19
N ASN A 64 15.66 7.12 -1.82
CA ASN A 64 17.07 7.35 -1.54
C ASN A 64 17.33 7.66 -0.07
N CYS A 65 16.31 8.09 0.66
CA CYS A 65 16.40 8.41 2.07
C CYS A 65 15.05 8.17 2.80
N PRO A 66 15.04 8.15 4.15
CA PRO A 66 13.82 7.93 4.91
C PRO A 66 12.73 9.00 4.66
N GLN A 67 13.13 10.22 4.28
CA GLN A 67 12.24 11.30 3.87
C GLN A 67 11.40 10.90 2.64
N ASP A 68 11.96 10.13 1.70
CA ASP A 68 11.22 9.66 0.53
C ASP A 68 10.15 8.64 0.93
N VAL A 69 10.45 7.78 1.92
CA VAL A 69 9.47 6.84 2.51
C VAL A 69 8.32 7.61 3.16
N HIS A 70 8.63 8.63 3.96
CA HIS A 70 7.62 9.47 4.59
C HIS A 70 6.82 10.28 3.55
N ARG A 71 7.46 10.79 2.49
CA ARG A 71 6.74 11.46 1.40
C ARG A 71 5.75 10.53 0.71
N LEU A 72 6.12 9.26 0.54
CA LEU A 72 5.29 8.26 -0.11
C LEU A 72 4.12 7.80 0.77
N LEU A 73 4.37 7.55 2.07
CA LEU A 73 3.42 6.86 2.95
C LEU A 73 2.91 7.68 4.14
N GLY A 74 3.63 8.73 4.54
CA GLY A 74 3.40 9.52 5.74
C GLY A 74 1.95 9.97 5.89
N PRO A 75 1.37 10.71 4.91
CA PRO A 75 0.00 11.22 5.01
C PRO A 75 -1.05 10.12 5.21
N GLU A 76 -0.90 8.98 4.54
CA GLU A 76 -1.84 7.86 4.66
C GLU A 76 -1.65 7.13 6.00
N MET A 77 -0.41 6.76 6.32
CA MET A 77 -0.10 5.92 7.47
C MET A 77 -0.28 6.66 8.81
N ALA A 78 -0.03 7.97 8.85
CA ALA A 78 -0.27 8.79 10.03
C ALA A 78 -1.76 8.91 10.40
N ALA A 79 -2.66 8.76 9.41
CA ALA A 79 -4.10 8.84 9.62
C ALA A 79 -4.73 7.51 10.09
N LEU A 80 -3.96 6.42 10.13
CA LEU A 80 -4.46 5.11 10.52
C LEU A 80 -4.71 5.04 12.03
N ALA A 81 -5.92 4.65 12.42
CA ALA A 81 -6.31 4.46 13.82
C ALA A 81 -5.69 3.22 14.48
N GLN A 82 -5.19 2.29 13.67
CA GLN A 82 -4.50 1.08 14.11
C GLN A 82 -3.07 1.10 13.58
N GLU A 83 -2.18 0.51 14.36
CA GLU A 83 -0.81 0.24 13.91
C GLU A 83 -0.84 -0.75 12.74
N GLN A 84 -0.09 -0.46 11.68
CA GLN A 84 0.11 -1.34 10.55
C GLN A 84 1.59 -1.45 10.25
N LEU A 85 2.08 -2.69 10.13
CA LEU A 85 3.40 -2.94 9.56
C LEU A 85 3.25 -3.22 8.07
N ARG A 86 3.98 -2.46 7.26
CA ARG A 86 4.05 -2.61 5.82
C ARG A 86 5.49 -2.92 5.40
N VAL A 87 5.62 -3.58 4.26
CA VAL A 87 6.90 -3.78 3.58
C VAL A 87 6.83 -3.17 2.19
N LEU A 88 7.80 -2.33 1.87
CA LEU A 88 8.08 -1.85 0.53
C LEU A 88 9.07 -2.83 -0.12
N LEU A 89 8.76 -3.24 -1.35
CA LEU A 89 9.57 -4.17 -2.12
C LEU A 89 10.25 -3.40 -3.25
N LEU A 90 11.59 -3.39 -3.23
CA LEU A 90 12.40 -2.54 -4.09
C LEU A 90 13.17 -3.36 -5.12
N ASN A 91 13.45 -2.73 -6.26
CA ASN A 91 14.39 -3.23 -7.25
C ASN A 91 15.82 -2.72 -6.98
N THR A 92 16.77 -3.12 -7.85
CA THR A 92 18.19 -2.74 -7.76
C THR A 92 18.46 -1.23 -7.91
N ARG A 93 17.46 -0.44 -8.33
CA ARG A 93 17.52 1.02 -8.44
C ARG A 93 16.76 1.72 -7.30
N ASN A 94 16.43 0.99 -6.23
CA ASN A 94 15.61 1.44 -5.11
C ASN A 94 14.25 2.00 -5.53
N GLN A 95 13.66 1.49 -6.62
CA GLN A 95 12.31 1.86 -7.02
C GLN A 95 11.31 0.91 -6.36
N VAL A 96 10.25 1.48 -5.79
CA VAL A 96 9.18 0.70 -5.17
C VAL A 96 8.39 0.00 -6.25
N ARG A 97 8.55 -1.33 -6.34
CA ARG A 97 7.76 -2.18 -7.23
C ARG A 97 6.40 -2.49 -6.64
N SER A 98 6.34 -2.67 -5.32
CA SER A 98 5.10 -2.98 -4.64
C SER A 98 5.17 -2.67 -3.13
N GLN A 99 4.00 -2.59 -2.52
CA GLN A 99 3.80 -2.45 -1.08
C GLN A 99 2.89 -3.57 -0.60
N ARG A 100 3.19 -4.13 0.57
CA ARG A 100 2.35 -5.15 1.22
C ARG A 100 2.09 -4.78 2.68
N VAL A 101 0.85 -4.91 3.12
CA VAL A 101 0.51 -4.87 4.55
C VAL A 101 0.82 -6.26 5.12
N VAL A 102 1.73 -6.32 6.09
CA VAL A 102 2.15 -7.57 6.74
C VAL A 102 1.35 -7.80 8.01
N TYR A 103 1.08 -6.73 8.75
CA TYR A 103 0.36 -6.77 10.00
C TYR A 103 -0.59 -5.59 10.14
N MET A 104 -1.72 -5.84 10.76
CA MET A 104 -2.65 -4.83 11.25
C MET A 104 -2.91 -5.11 12.73
N GLY A 105 -2.60 -4.14 13.57
CA GLY A 105 -2.77 -4.16 15.01
C GLY A 105 -4.19 -4.53 15.41
N ASN A 106 -4.32 -5.46 16.34
CA ASN A 106 -5.55 -5.68 17.09
C ASN A 106 -5.26 -5.47 18.60
N VAL A 107 -6.31 -5.52 19.44
CA VAL A 107 -6.20 -5.24 20.89
C VAL A 107 -5.24 -6.20 21.61
N ASN A 108 -4.97 -7.39 21.04
CA ASN A 108 -3.99 -8.35 21.53
C ASN A 108 -2.75 -8.30 20.63
N SER A 109 -1.61 -7.89 21.17
CA SER A 109 -0.34 -7.81 20.42
C SER A 109 -0.03 -9.16 19.76
N SER A 110 -0.21 -9.26 18.45
CA SER A 110 0.22 -10.44 17.71
C SER A 110 1.68 -10.24 17.33
N VAL A 111 2.51 -11.25 17.60
CA VAL A 111 3.94 -11.21 17.30
C VAL A 111 4.12 -11.35 15.79
N VAL A 112 4.62 -10.31 15.13
CA VAL A 112 5.01 -10.39 13.72
C VAL A 112 6.21 -11.32 13.61
N ARG A 113 6.16 -12.29 12.69
CA ARG A 113 7.29 -13.19 12.44
C ARG A 113 8.10 -12.68 11.24
N PRO A 114 9.45 -12.74 11.27
CA PRO A 114 10.28 -12.35 10.13
C PRO A 114 9.87 -13.04 8.81
N ALA A 115 9.48 -14.31 8.88
CA ALA A 115 9.01 -15.06 7.72
C ALA A 115 7.80 -14.43 7.01
N GLU A 116 6.92 -13.74 7.74
CA GLU A 116 5.73 -13.08 7.18
C GLU A 116 6.09 -11.81 6.41
N VAL A 117 7.17 -11.14 6.79
CA VAL A 117 7.76 -10.01 6.05
C VAL A 117 8.53 -10.54 4.83
N LEU A 118 9.46 -11.46 5.06
CA LEU A 118 10.42 -11.91 4.05
C LEU A 118 9.79 -12.73 2.92
N ARG A 119 8.68 -13.44 3.17
CA ARG A 119 7.97 -14.17 2.10
C ARG A 119 7.57 -13.27 0.93
N HIS A 120 7.20 -12.02 1.21
CA HIS A 120 6.78 -11.08 0.18
C HIS A 120 7.95 -10.68 -0.70
N ALA A 121 9.13 -10.45 -0.10
CA ALA A 121 10.35 -10.16 -0.82
C ALA A 121 10.77 -11.31 -1.75
N ILE A 122 10.63 -12.56 -1.28
CA ILE A 122 10.93 -13.75 -2.09
C ILE A 122 9.96 -13.86 -3.27
N ILE A 123 8.65 -13.78 -3.02
CA ILE A 123 7.61 -13.94 -4.04
C ILE A 123 7.74 -12.87 -5.14
N ASP A 124 7.97 -11.61 -4.76
CA ASP A 124 8.07 -10.50 -5.72
C ASP A 124 9.50 -10.35 -6.31
N CYS A 125 10.44 -11.23 -5.91
CA CYS A 125 11.86 -11.17 -6.29
C CYS A 125 12.47 -9.78 -6.01
N ALA A 126 12.21 -9.24 -4.82
CA ALA A 126 12.77 -7.98 -4.38
C ALA A 126 14.26 -8.15 -4.06
N THR A 127 15.09 -7.23 -4.52
CA THR A 127 16.52 -7.23 -4.15
C THR A 127 16.75 -6.61 -2.79
N SER A 128 15.84 -5.73 -2.39
CA SER A 128 15.90 -5.04 -1.11
C SER A 128 14.49 -4.66 -0.64
N ILE A 129 14.37 -4.45 0.67
CA ILE A 129 13.12 -4.10 1.33
C ILE A 129 13.31 -2.94 2.29
N ILE A 130 12.20 -2.22 2.55
CA ILE A 130 12.06 -1.29 3.67
C ILE A 130 10.82 -1.69 4.43
N ILE A 131 10.92 -1.81 5.74
CA ILE A 131 9.73 -2.01 6.60
C ILE A 131 9.30 -0.66 7.17
N VAL A 132 7.99 -0.46 7.30
CA VAL A 132 7.40 0.79 7.78
C VAL A 132 6.24 0.48 8.69
N HIS A 133 6.16 1.11 9.86
CA HIS A 133 4.94 1.08 10.66
C HIS A 133 4.54 2.46 11.18
N ASN A 134 3.27 2.61 11.51
CA ASN A 134 2.74 3.82 12.12
C ASN A 134 2.46 3.64 13.61
N HIS A 135 2.71 4.68 14.38
CA HIS A 135 2.25 4.81 15.75
C HIS A 135 1.01 5.73 15.80
N PRO A 136 -0.19 5.19 16.13
CA PRO A 136 -1.40 6.02 16.30
C PRO A 136 -1.25 7.09 17.40
N SER A 137 -0.31 6.91 18.33
CA SER A 137 0.07 7.89 19.36
C SER A 137 0.76 9.15 18.81
N GLN A 138 1.15 9.14 17.54
CA GLN A 138 1.88 10.22 16.85
C GLN A 138 3.31 10.46 17.38
N ASP A 139 3.82 9.59 18.25
CA ASP A 139 5.24 9.57 18.63
C ASP A 139 5.97 8.52 17.79
N PRO A 140 6.86 8.90 16.85
CA PRO A 140 7.60 7.96 16.02
C PRO A 140 8.77 7.27 16.76
N THR A 141 8.89 7.44 18.07
CA THR A 141 9.94 6.76 18.85
C THR A 141 9.71 5.25 18.86
N PRO A 142 10.66 4.44 18.35
CA PRO A 142 10.49 2.99 18.31
C PRO A 142 10.53 2.38 19.70
N SER A 143 9.70 1.38 19.94
CA SER A 143 9.73 0.55 21.14
C SER A 143 10.89 -0.46 21.09
N GLY A 144 11.16 -1.11 22.23
CA GLY A 144 12.12 -2.21 22.26
C GLY A 144 11.70 -3.41 21.41
N ALA A 145 10.38 -3.64 21.27
CA ALA A 145 9.85 -4.69 20.42
C ALA A 145 10.12 -4.40 18.93
N ASP A 146 9.96 -3.15 18.50
CA ASP A 146 10.25 -2.72 17.13
C ASP A 146 11.71 -2.94 16.79
N VAL A 147 12.61 -2.55 17.70
CA VAL A 147 14.05 -2.79 17.51
C VAL A 147 14.37 -4.28 17.45
N SER A 148 13.75 -5.10 18.31
CA SER A 148 13.97 -6.55 18.32
C SER A 148 13.54 -7.20 17.01
N ILE A 149 12.31 -6.96 16.56
CA ILE A 149 11.80 -7.56 15.32
C ILE A 149 12.59 -7.07 14.10
N THR A 150 13.05 -5.82 14.10
CA THR A 150 13.91 -5.29 13.03
C THR A 150 15.20 -6.07 12.89
N LYS A 151 15.84 -6.39 14.02
CA LYS A 151 17.09 -7.17 14.04
C LYS A 151 16.84 -8.58 13.54
N ASP A 152 15.76 -9.23 13.98
CA ASP A 152 15.42 -10.58 13.52
C ASP A 152 15.12 -10.60 12.00
N ILE A 153 14.43 -9.58 11.49
CA ILE A 153 14.20 -9.41 10.05
C ILE A 153 15.52 -9.15 9.31
N TYR A 154 16.39 -8.28 9.83
CA TYR A 154 17.69 -7.96 9.22
C TYR A 154 18.56 -9.21 9.06
N GLU A 155 18.71 -10.00 10.14
CA GLU A 155 19.48 -11.25 10.09
C GLU A 155 18.87 -12.26 9.12
N GLY A 156 17.54 -12.42 9.14
CA GLY A 156 16.84 -13.29 8.19
C GLY A 156 16.99 -12.84 6.74
N ALA A 157 16.91 -11.54 6.47
CA ALA A 157 17.07 -10.96 5.14
C ALA A 157 18.49 -11.17 4.61
N LYS A 158 19.50 -10.96 5.47
CA LYS A 158 20.92 -11.20 5.17
C LYS A 158 21.18 -12.64 4.74
N LEU A 159 20.60 -13.62 5.42
CA LEU A 159 20.69 -15.04 5.04
C LEU A 159 20.08 -15.35 3.67
N LEU A 160 19.05 -14.60 3.27
CA LEU A 160 18.37 -14.75 1.99
C LEU A 160 18.99 -13.92 0.86
N GLY A 161 20.02 -13.12 1.14
CA GLY A 161 20.61 -12.19 0.17
C GLY A 161 19.66 -11.04 -0.20
N ILE A 162 18.81 -10.61 0.72
CA ILE A 162 17.87 -9.50 0.56
C ILE A 162 18.31 -8.38 1.52
N ASP A 163 18.51 -7.18 1.01
CA ASP A 163 18.94 -6.05 1.85
C ASP A 163 17.74 -5.42 2.57
N LEU A 164 17.76 -5.39 3.91
CA LEU A 164 16.88 -4.50 4.67
C LEU A 164 17.50 -3.10 4.70
N LEU A 165 17.00 -2.20 3.84
CA LEU A 165 17.57 -0.86 3.69
C LEU A 165 17.24 0.06 4.84
N ASP A 166 16.04 -0.06 5.42
CA ASP A 166 15.63 0.71 6.59
C ASP A 166 14.40 0.10 7.28
N HIS A 167 14.16 0.55 8.51
CA HIS A 167 12.88 0.51 9.18
C HIS A 167 12.47 1.93 9.55
N VAL A 168 11.36 2.41 8.98
CA VAL A 168 10.82 3.75 9.24
C VAL A 168 9.58 3.68 10.12
N VAL A 169 9.58 4.42 11.23
CA VAL A 169 8.41 4.61 12.10
C VAL A 169 7.77 5.96 11.79
N ILE A 170 6.47 5.97 11.53
CA ILE A 170 5.69 7.19 11.22
C ILE A 170 4.81 7.55 12.42
N GLY A 171 4.84 8.82 12.83
CA GLY A 171 4.03 9.34 13.93
C GLY A 171 3.61 10.79 13.68
N GLY A 172 2.34 11.00 13.33
CA GLY A 172 1.86 12.30 12.85
C GLY A 172 2.64 12.73 11.60
N ASP A 173 3.12 13.98 11.57
CA ASP A 173 3.96 14.51 10.48
C ASP A 173 5.46 14.19 10.62
N ARG A 174 5.82 13.36 11.61
CA ARG A 174 7.21 13.02 11.94
C ARG A 174 7.50 11.56 11.61
N TRP A 175 8.77 11.27 11.37
CA TRP A 175 9.24 9.90 11.20
C TRP A 175 10.60 9.70 11.88
N VAL A 176 10.94 8.43 12.10
CA VAL A 176 12.24 7.99 12.59
C VAL A 176 12.74 6.85 11.72
N SER A 177 13.98 6.94 11.28
CA SER A 177 14.72 5.82 10.68
C SER A 177 15.49 5.09 11.78
N LEU A 178 15.26 3.78 11.92
CA LEU A 178 16.06 2.97 12.84
C LEU A 178 17.50 2.82 12.32
N LYS A 179 17.74 2.89 11.00
CA LYS A 179 19.09 2.83 10.43
C LYS A 179 19.88 4.09 10.75
N GLU A 180 19.30 5.27 10.56
CA GLU A 180 19.96 6.55 10.91
C GLU A 180 20.25 6.63 12.42
N ARG A 181 19.37 6.03 13.25
CA ARG A 181 19.58 5.91 14.70
C ARG A 181 20.55 4.78 15.10
N LYS A 182 21.09 4.02 14.15
CA LYS A 182 22.02 2.89 14.38
C LYS A 182 21.44 1.84 15.34
N LEU A 183 20.16 1.55 15.20
CA LEU A 183 19.45 0.57 16.04
C LEU A 183 19.52 -0.86 15.49
N PHE A 184 19.94 -1.02 14.24
CA PHE A 184 20.23 -2.31 13.58
C PHE A 184 21.32 -2.10 12.51
N GLY A 185 21.81 -3.20 11.93
CA GLY A 185 22.95 -3.20 11.04
C GLY A 185 24.26 -3.27 11.83
N ASP A 186 25.25 -3.93 11.23
CA ASP A 186 26.61 -4.06 11.78
C ASP A 186 27.37 -2.71 11.77
#